data_AF-A0A1C5L9L8-F1
#
_entry.id   AF-A0A1C5L9L8-F1
#
_cell.length_a   1.000
_cell.length_b   1.000
_cell.length_c   1.000
_cell.angle_alpha   90.00
_cell.angle_beta   90.00
_cell.angle_gamma   90.00
#
_symmetry.space_group_name_H-M   'P 1'
#
loop_
_entity.id
_entity.type
_entity.pdbx_description
1 polymer ?
#
loop_
_entity_poly.entity_id
_entity_poly.type
_entity_poly.pdbx_seq_one_letter_code
_entity_poly.pdbx_strand_id
1 'polypeptide(L)' 'MSLANQDIKNEIRGAGLYLWQIADKLGMNDGNFSRKLRRELSTEDKKRIREIIKELREGN' A
#
# COMPACT_ATOMS: atom_id res chain seq x y z
N MET A 1 -11.02 -5.08 15.91
CA MET A 1 -10.87 -4.07 14.82
C MET A 1 -10.54 -4.82 13.54
N SER A 2 -11.34 -4.67 12.49
CA SER A 2 -11.19 -5.45 11.25
C SER A 2 -9.84 -5.14 10.58
N LEU A 3 -8.96 -6.14 10.50
CA LEU A 3 -7.60 -6.04 9.99
C LEU A 3 -7.58 -6.23 8.46
N ALA A 4 -8.42 -5.46 7.76
CA ALA A 4 -8.43 -5.50 6.30
C ALA A 4 -7.05 -5.10 5.76
N ASN A 5 -6.55 -5.86 4.78
CA ASN A 5 -5.29 -5.60 4.06
C ASN A 5 -4.03 -5.55 4.93
N GLN A 6 -4.00 -6.36 5.99
CA GLN A 6 -2.79 -6.52 6.82
C GLN A 6 -1.60 -7.05 6.03
N ASP A 7 -1.84 -7.92 5.04
CA ASP A 7 -0.79 -8.48 4.20
C ASP A 7 -0.02 -7.38 3.46
N ILE A 8 -0.73 -6.45 2.81
CA ILE A 8 -0.14 -5.27 2.17
C ILE A 8 0.68 -4.46 3.16
N LYS A 9 0.16 -4.17 4.36
CA LYS A 9 0.90 -3.40 5.36
C LYS A 9 2.20 -4.10 5.78
N ASN A 10 2.16 -5.42 5.92
CA ASN A 10 3.34 -6.22 6.25
C ASN A 10 4.33 -6.25 5.09
N GLU A 11 3.86 -6.34 3.85
CA GLU A 11 4.70 -6.32 2.64
C GLU A 11 5.43 -4.98 2.49
N ILE A 12 4.71 -3.87 2.70
CA ILE A 12 5.26 -2.51 2.74
C ILE A 12 6.35 -2.38 3.81
N ARG A 13 6.05 -2.82 5.04
CA ARG A 13 7.02 -2.80 6.15
C ARG A 13 8.21 -3.72 5.89
N GLY A 14 7.99 -4.89 5.31
CA GLY A 14 9.04 -5.85 4.96
C GLY A 14 9.94 -5.35 3.84
N ALA A 15 9.42 -4.50 2.95
CA ALA A 15 10.19 -3.78 1.94
C ALA A 15 10.93 -2.55 2.51
N GLY A 16 10.74 -2.19 3.78
CA GLY A 16 11.31 -0.98 4.37
C GLY A 16 10.67 0.32 3.87
N LEU A 17 9.50 0.23 3.25
CA LEU A 17 8.77 1.36 2.69
C LEU A 17 7.74 1.91 3.67
N TYR A 18 7.34 3.15 3.46
CA TYR A 18 6.27 3.81 4.19
C TYR A 18 4.99 3.89 3.37
N LEU A 19 3.84 3.89 4.06
CA LEU A 19 2.51 4.01 3.46
C LEU A 19 2.38 5.26 2.58
N TRP A 20 2.99 6.37 3.02
CA TRP A 20 2.94 7.64 2.30
C TRP A 20 3.68 7.58 0.95
N GLN A 21 4.75 6.79 0.80
CA GLN A 21 5.48 6.65 -0.48
C GLN A 21 4.61 5.99 -1.55
N ILE A 22 3.80 5.03 -1.12
CA ILE A 22 2.89 4.31 -2.00
C ILE A 22 1.68 5.18 -2.32
N ALA A 23 1.18 5.94 -1.33
CA ALA A 23 0.13 6.92 -1.53
C ALA A 23 0.57 7.99 -2.56
N ASP A 24 1.79 8.50 -2.45
CA ASP A 24 2.38 9.48 -3.37
C ASP A 24 2.42 8.93 -4.82
N LYS A 25 2.91 7.70 -5.01
CA LYS A 25 2.90 7.01 -6.31
C LYS A 25 1.50 6.72 -6.87
N LEU A 26 0.53 6.49 -5.99
CA LEU A 26 -0.89 6.37 -6.34
C LEU A 26 -1.54 7.71 -6.70
N GLY A 27 -0.85 8.84 -6.53
CA GLY A 27 -1.41 10.18 -6.71
C GLY A 27 -2.45 10.52 -5.64
N MET A 28 -2.35 9.92 -4.46
CA MET A 28 -3.31 10.10 -3.38
C MET A 28 -2.62 10.50 -2.06
N ASN A 29 -3.34 11.20 -1.20
CA ASN A 29 -2.81 11.54 0.12
C ASN A 29 -2.79 10.30 1.04
N ASP A 30 -1.81 10.23 1.95
CA ASP A 30 -1.66 9.16 2.97
C ASP A 30 -2.97 8.94 3.75
N GLY A 31 -3.67 10.02 4.14
CA GLY A 31 -4.95 9.92 4.84
C GLY A 31 -6.06 9.24 4.03
N ASN A 32 -6.04 9.36 2.69
CA ASN A 32 -6.94 8.60 1.82
C ASN A 32 -6.49 7.15 1.71
N PHE A 33 -5.19 6.89 1.59
CA PHE A 33 -4.65 5.54 1.48
C PHE A 33 -4.89 4.72 2.76
N SER A 34 -4.61 5.31 3.92
CA SER A 34 -4.90 4.75 5.24
C SER A 34 -6.40 4.46 5.44
N ARG A 35 -7.29 5.31 4.90
CA ARG A 35 -8.74 5.04 4.87
C ARG A 35 -9.09 3.89 3.93
N LYS A 36 -8.47 3.83 2.75
CA LYS A 36 -8.68 2.78 1.75
C LYS A 36 -8.30 1.41 2.32
N LEU A 37 -7.18 1.33 3.02
CA LEU A 37 -6.70 0.10 3.68
C LEU A 37 -7.61 -0.39 4.82
N ARG A 38 -8.52 0.43 5.35
CA ARG A 38 -9.50 -0.01 6.38
C ARG A 38 -10.70 -0.76 5.80
N ARG A 39 -10.91 -0.74 4.47
CA ARG A 39 -11.97 -1.46 3.76
C ARG A 39 -11.35 -2.63 2.99
N GLU A 40 -12.13 -3.67 2.68
CA GLU A 40 -11.66 -4.70 1.76
C GLU A 40 -11.31 -4.08 0.41
N LEU A 41 -10.06 -4.25 -0.01
CA LEU A 41 -9.61 -3.86 -1.34
C LEU A 41 -9.90 -4.98 -2.32
N SER A 42 -10.35 -4.61 -3.51
CA SER A 42 -10.42 -5.52 -4.64
C SER A 42 -9.04 -6.08 -4.98
N THR A 43 -8.99 -7.29 -5.52
CA THR A 43 -7.75 -7.96 -5.95
C THR A 43 -6.91 -7.09 -6.89
N GLU A 44 -7.55 -6.31 -7.76
CA GLU A 44 -6.89 -5.37 -8.67
C GLU A 44 -6.17 -4.23 -7.93
N ASP A 45 -6.84 -3.63 -6.94
CA ASP A 45 -6.24 -2.59 -6.10
C ASP A 45 -5.04 -3.13 -5.32
N LYS A 46 -5.16 -4.35 -4.78
CA LYS A 46 -4.05 -5.01 -4.09
C LYS A 46 -2.88 -5.19 -5.06
N LYS A 47 -3.13 -5.72 -6.26
CA LYS A 47 -2.09 -5.93 -7.27
C LYS A 47 -1.36 -4.63 -7.63
N ARG A 48 -2.11 -3.55 -7.85
CA ARG A 48 -1.53 -2.23 -8.15
C ARG A 48 -0.64 -1.71 -7.02
N ILE A 49 -1.05 -1.90 -5.76
CA ILE A 49 -0.20 -1.55 -4.61
C ILE A 49 1.07 -2.40 -4.58
N ARG A 50 0.97 -3.71 -4.83
CA ARG A 50 2.14 -4.61 -4.87
C ARG A 50 3.13 -4.24 -5.97
N GLU A 51 2.64 -3.83 -7.14
CA GLU A 51 3.51 -3.33 -8.21
C GLU A 51 4.26 -2.07 -7.78
N ILE A 52 3.57 -1.11 -7.17
CA ILE A 52 4.20 0.11 -6.65
C ILE A 52 5.23 -0.21 -5.56
N ILE A 53 4.94 -1.16 -4.66
CA ILE A 53 5.91 -1.62 -3.64
C ILE A 53 7.16 -2.17 -4.32
N LYS A 54 6.99 -2.99 -5.35
CA LYS A 54 8.11 -3.56 -6.11
C LYS A 54 8.92 -2.47 -6.81
N GLU A 55 8.26 -1.54 -7.49
CA GLU A 55 8.91 -0.40 -8.15
C GLU A 55 9.70 0.47 -7.16
N LEU A 56 9.10 0.81 -6.01
CA LEU A 56 9.75 1.61 -4.96
C LEU A 56 10.92 0.89 -4.28
N ARG A 57 10.85 -0.45 -4.24
CA ARG A 57 11.93 -1.30 -3.70
C ARG A 57 13.08 -1.44 -4.69
N GLU A 58 12.80 -1.59 -5.98
CA GLU A 58 13.85 -1.69 -7.02
C GLU A 58 14.51 -0.34 -7.32
N GLY A 59 13.80 0.77 -7.08
CA GLY A 59 14.30 2.13 -7.26
C GLY A 59 15.05 2.73 -6.07
N ASN A 60 15.19 2.02 -4.94
CA ASN A 60 16.02 2.38 -3.78
C ASN A 60 17.21 1.42 -3.64
#